data_AF-Q71R49-F1
#
_entry.id   AF-Q71R49-F1
#
_cell.length_a   1.000
_cell.length_b   1.000
_cell.length_c   1.000
_cell.angle_alpha   90.00
_cell.angle_beta   90.00
_cell.angle_gamma   90.00
#
_symmetry.space_group_name_H-M   'P 1'
#
loop_
_entity.id
_entity.type
_entity.pdbx_description
1 polymer ?
#
loop_
_entity_poly.entity_id
_entity_poly.type
_entity_poly.pdbx_seq_one_letter_code
_entity_poly.pdbx_strand_id
1 'polypeptide(L)'
;LVSLYNNNLNGILADEMGLGKTIQTIALITYLMEHKRINGPFLIIVPPSTLSNWVYEFDKWGPSVVKVSYKGSPAARRAFVPMLRSGKFNVLLTTYEYIIKDKQILAKIRWKYMIVDEG
;
A
#
# COMPACT_ATOMS: atom_id res chain seq x y z
N LEU A 1 -11.55 4.79 -10.88
CA LEU A 1 -10.14 4.84 -10.38
C LEU A 1 -9.11 5.07 -11.49
N VAL A 2 -9.01 4.22 -12.52
CA VAL A 2 -8.02 4.38 -13.60
C VAL A 2 -8.13 5.73 -14.32
N SER A 3 -9.36 6.21 -14.57
CA SER A 3 -9.58 7.55 -15.16
C SER A 3 -9.04 8.67 -14.25
N LEU A 4 -9.29 8.61 -12.94
CA LEU A 4 -8.75 9.60 -11.99
C LEU A 4 -7.22 9.60 -12.03
N TYR A 5 -6.60 8.42 -12.04
CA TYR A 5 -5.17 8.28 -12.17
C TYR A 5 -4.63 8.92 -13.47
N ASN A 6 -5.23 8.60 -14.62
CA ASN A 6 -4.79 9.15 -15.91
C ASN A 6 -4.94 10.67 -16.01
N ASN A 7 -5.91 11.24 -15.29
CA ASN A 7 -6.15 12.69 -15.24
C ASN A 7 -5.36 13.39 -14.12
N ASN A 8 -4.49 12.68 -13.39
CA ASN A 8 -3.76 13.20 -12.22
C ASN A 8 -4.69 13.78 -11.14
N LEU A 9 -5.85 13.15 -10.94
CA LEU A 9 -6.84 13.54 -9.94
C LEU A 9 -6.83 12.57 -8.75
N ASN A 10 -7.07 13.13 -7.56
CA ASN A 10 -7.34 12.36 -6.36
C ASN A 10 -8.82 11.93 -6.32
N GLY A 11 -9.13 10.89 -5.56
CA GLY A 11 -10.50 10.39 -5.43
C GLY A 11 -10.78 9.79 -4.07
N ILE A 12 -12.07 9.72 -3.75
CA ILE A 12 -12.62 9.05 -2.56
C ILE A 12 -13.53 7.94 -3.05
N LEU A 13 -13.31 6.73 -2.54
CA LEU A 13 -14.26 5.62 -2.71
C LEU A 13 -15.24 5.65 -1.55
N ALA A 14 -16.44 6.18 -1.80
CA ALA A 14 -17.49 6.34 -0.78
C ALA A 14 -18.53 5.20 -0.80
N ASP A 15 -18.18 4.06 -1.41
CA ASP A 15 -19.04 2.89 -1.51
C ASP A 15 -19.34 2.28 -0.14
N GLU A 16 -20.51 1.66 0.01
CA GLU A 16 -20.89 0.91 1.21
C GLU A 16 -19.85 -0.15 1.63
N MET A 17 -19.85 -0.49 2.91
CA MET A 17 -19.04 -1.59 3.44
C MET A 17 -19.39 -2.90 2.73
N GLY A 18 -18.39 -3.74 2.48
CA GLY A 18 -18.59 -5.04 1.83
C GLY A 18 -18.60 -5.03 0.29
N LEU A 19 -18.57 -3.85 -0.37
CA LEU A 19 -18.56 -3.76 -1.85
C LEU A 19 -17.20 -4.00 -2.52
N GLY A 20 -16.27 -4.66 -1.82
CA GLY A 20 -15.00 -5.11 -2.40
C GLY A 20 -13.96 -4.00 -2.66
N LYS A 21 -14.01 -2.87 -1.93
CA LYS A 21 -13.05 -1.75 -2.07
C LYS A 21 -11.58 -2.19 -1.99
N THR A 22 -11.27 -3.18 -1.17
CA THR A 22 -9.94 -3.79 -1.08
C THR A 22 -9.53 -4.43 -2.40
N ILE A 23 -10.38 -5.27 -2.98
CA ILE A 23 -10.11 -5.94 -4.26
C ILE A 23 -10.00 -4.90 -5.39
N GLN A 24 -10.87 -3.89 -5.41
CA GLN A 24 -10.78 -2.78 -6.37
C GLN A 24 -9.43 -2.03 -6.28
N THR A 25 -8.92 -1.84 -5.06
CA THR A 25 -7.62 -1.20 -4.82
C THR A 25 -6.47 -2.09 -5.30
N ILE A 26 -6.52 -3.39 -5.01
CA ILE A 26 -5.51 -4.36 -5.50
C ILE A 26 -5.51 -4.38 -7.03
N ALA A 27 -6.69 -4.44 -7.66
CA ALA A 27 -6.83 -4.40 -9.12
C ALA A 27 -6.28 -3.11 -9.73
N LEU A 28 -6.45 -1.96 -9.06
CA LEU A 28 -5.82 -0.71 -9.50
C LEU A 28 -4.29 -0.81 -9.46
N ILE A 29 -3.72 -1.33 -8.38
CA ILE A 29 -2.27 -1.46 -8.22
C ILE A 29 -1.69 -2.39 -9.29
N THR A 30 -2.28 -3.58 -9.47
CA THR A 30 -1.82 -4.54 -10.48
C THR A 30 -1.94 -3.95 -11.89
N TYR A 31 -3.02 -3.23 -12.20
CA TYR A 31 -3.16 -2.51 -13.46
C TYR A 31 -2.05 -1.48 -13.69
N LEU A 32 -1.69 -0.69 -12.67
CA LEU A 32 -0.59 0.27 -12.77
C LEU A 32 0.76 -0.42 -13.02
N MET A 33 0.99 -1.57 -12.41
CA MET A 33 2.22 -2.36 -12.59
C MET A 33 2.29 -2.97 -13.99
N GLU A 34 1.23 -3.65 -14.42
CA GLU A 34 1.22 -4.47 -15.62
C GLU A 34 1.06 -3.63 -16.90
N HIS A 35 0.14 -2.67 -16.89
CA HIS A 35 -0.22 -1.89 -18.08
C HIS A 35 0.48 -0.53 -18.13
N LYS A 36 0.65 0.16 -16.99
CA LYS A 36 1.34 1.46 -16.95
C LYS A 36 2.85 1.33 -16.70
N ARG A 37 3.34 0.13 -16.40
CA ARG A 37 4.76 -0.17 -16.07
C ARG A 37 5.26 0.61 -14.85
N ILE A 38 4.37 0.89 -13.90
CA ILE A 38 4.66 1.61 -12.66
C ILE A 38 4.69 0.60 -11.52
N ASN A 39 5.89 0.17 -11.13
CA ASN A 39 6.10 -0.88 -10.14
C ASN A 39 6.22 -0.36 -8.69
N GLY A 40 5.59 0.79 -8.40
CA GLY A 40 5.64 1.43 -7.08
C GLY A 40 6.84 2.38 -6.89
N PRO A 41 7.17 2.72 -5.63
CA PRO A 41 6.56 2.20 -4.40
C PRO A 41 5.17 2.81 -4.14
N PHE A 42 4.21 1.96 -3.75
CA PHE A 42 2.86 2.32 -3.35
C PHE A 42 2.69 2.21 -1.83
N LEU A 43 2.03 3.18 -1.22
CA LEU A 43 1.75 3.20 0.21
C LEU A 43 0.27 2.92 0.47
N ILE A 44 -0.03 1.97 1.35
CA ILE A 44 -1.39 1.72 1.84
C ILE A 44 -1.39 1.84 3.35
N ILE A 45 -2.19 2.77 3.86
CA ILE A 45 -2.39 3.02 5.29
C ILE A 45 -3.74 2.43 5.67
N VAL A 46 -3.75 1.52 6.65
CA VAL A 46 -4.95 0.78 7.05
C VAL A 46 -5.07 0.70 8.57
N PRO A 47 -6.26 0.46 9.13
CA PRO A 47 -6.43 0.12 10.53
C PRO A 47 -5.60 -1.12 10.92
N PRO A 48 -5.06 -1.20 12.15
CA PRO A 48 -4.30 -2.36 12.60
C PRO A 48 -5.05 -3.70 12.47
N SER A 49 -6.37 -3.67 12.67
CA SER A 49 -7.25 -4.85 12.59
C SER A 49 -7.40 -5.40 11.17
N THR A 50 -7.34 -4.56 10.14
CA THR A 50 -7.55 -4.99 8.74
C THR A 50 -6.26 -5.32 8.02
N LEU A 51 -5.09 -5.00 8.60
CA LEU A 51 -3.79 -5.19 7.96
C LEU A 51 -3.52 -6.65 7.56
N SER A 52 -3.86 -7.62 8.41
CA SER A 52 -3.70 -9.04 8.08
C SER A 52 -4.63 -9.47 6.94
N ASN A 53 -5.85 -8.92 6.88
CA ASN A 53 -6.78 -9.15 5.78
C ASN A 53 -6.24 -8.59 4.46
N TRP A 54 -5.69 -7.38 4.47
CA TRP A 54 -5.04 -6.79 3.30
C TRP A 54 -3.89 -7.67 2.78
N VAL A 55 -3.04 -8.20 3.67
CA VAL A 55 -1.97 -9.14 3.27
C VAL A 55 -2.55 -10.37 2.58
N TYR A 56 -3.57 -10.99 3.20
CA TYR A 56 -4.25 -12.17 2.65
C TYR A 56 -4.88 -11.90 1.28
N GLU A 57 -5.58 -10.78 1.11
CA GLU A 57 -6.19 -10.41 -0.18
C GLU A 57 -5.12 -10.16 -1.25
N PHE A 58 -3.96 -9.58 -0.90
CA PHE A 58 -2.85 -9.49 -1.84
C PHE A 58 -2.27 -10.86 -2.20
N ASP A 59 -2.12 -11.78 -1.24
CA ASP A 59 -1.66 -13.14 -1.53
C ASP A 59 -2.62 -13.86 -2.48
N LYS A 60 -3.93 -13.62 -2.34
CA LYS A 60 -4.97 -14.23 -3.16
C LYS A 60 -5.09 -13.61 -4.55
N TRP A 61 -5.13 -12.28 -4.64
CA TRP A 61 -5.51 -11.55 -5.87
C TRP A 61 -4.34 -10.85 -6.57
N GLY A 62 -3.18 -10.72 -5.92
CA GLY A 62 -1.99 -10.09 -6.49
C GLY A 62 -0.69 -10.76 -6.01
N PRO A 63 -0.50 -12.09 -6.20
CA PRO A 63 0.64 -12.81 -5.67
C PRO A 63 1.99 -12.35 -6.23
N SER A 64 2.02 -11.74 -7.42
CA SER A 64 3.21 -11.16 -8.04
C SER A 64 3.68 -9.85 -7.37
N VAL A 65 2.84 -9.25 -6.51
CA VAL A 65 3.14 -7.98 -5.84
C VAL A 65 4.09 -8.23 -4.67
N VAL A 66 5.29 -7.66 -4.73
CA VAL A 66 6.25 -7.66 -3.63
C VAL A 66 5.77 -6.67 -2.57
N LYS A 67 5.17 -7.20 -1.52
CA LYS A 67 4.57 -6.44 -0.43
C LYS A 67 5.40 -6.47 0.85
N VAL A 68 5.44 -5.35 1.56
CA VAL A 68 6.03 -5.22 2.89
C VAL A 68 4.91 -4.96 3.89
N SER A 69 4.76 -5.87 4.86
CA SER A 69 3.85 -5.70 6.00
C SER A 69 4.62 -5.02 7.13
N TYR A 70 4.51 -3.69 7.22
CA TYR A 70 5.27 -2.87 8.16
C TYR A 70 4.59 -2.85 9.53
N LYS A 71 4.92 -3.82 10.38
CA LYS A 71 4.35 -3.98 11.73
C LYS A 71 5.34 -4.62 12.72
N GLY A 72 4.94 -4.69 13.98
CA GLY A 72 5.67 -5.40 15.03
C GLY A 72 6.68 -4.51 15.77
N SER A 73 7.71 -5.12 16.36
CA SER A 73 8.68 -4.41 17.19
C SER A 73 9.57 -3.46 16.37
N PRO A 74 10.19 -2.44 16.99
CA PRO A 74 11.14 -1.57 16.30
C PRO A 74 12.29 -2.34 15.64
N ALA A 75 12.72 -3.46 16.22
CA ALA A 75 13.74 -4.31 15.62
C ALA A 75 13.26 -4.98 14.33
N ALA A 76 12.05 -5.55 14.32
CA ALA A 76 11.46 -6.14 13.11
C ALA A 76 11.28 -5.09 12.00
N ARG A 77 10.83 -3.89 12.34
CA ARG A 77 10.66 -2.79 11.37
C ARG A 77 11.99 -2.26 10.83
N ARG A 78 13.04 -2.22 11.66
CA ARG A 78 14.40 -1.88 11.21
C ARG A 78 14.96 -2.88 10.20
N ALA A 79 14.57 -4.16 10.26
CA ALA A 79 15.01 -5.16 9.30
C ALA A 79 14.55 -4.86 7.86
N PHE A 80 13.45 -4.11 7.68
CA PHE A 80 12.99 -3.69 6.35
C PHE A 80 13.74 -2.49 5.78
N VAL A 81 14.48 -1.72 6.59
CA VAL A 81 15.13 -0.47 6.15
C VAL A 81 16.04 -0.66 4.92
N PRO A 82 16.86 -1.71 4.80
CA PRO A 82 17.64 -1.96 3.59
C PRO A 82 16.76 -2.14 2.34
N MET A 83 15.69 -2.92 2.44
CA MET A 83 14.74 -3.16 1.36
C MET A 83 14.03 -1.86 0.96
N LEU A 84 13.57 -1.08 1.95
CA LEU A 84 12.91 0.21 1.73
C LEU A 84 13.82 1.22 1.04
N ARG A 85 15.09 1.29 1.43
CA ARG A 85 16.09 2.17 0.78
C ARG A 85 16.42 1.71 -0.64
N SER A 86 16.47 0.40 -0.87
CA SER A 86 16.75 -0.16 -2.20
C SER A 86 15.60 0.00 -3.20
N GLY A 87 14.38 0.29 -2.72
CA GLY A 87 13.18 0.35 -3.55
C GLY A 87 12.75 -0.99 -4.15
N LYS A 88 13.31 -2.11 -3.69
CA LYS A 88 12.99 -3.47 -4.19
C LYS A 88 11.69 -4.02 -3.61
N PHE A 89 10.62 -3.23 -3.63
CA PHE A 89 9.28 -3.60 -3.20
C PHE A 89 8.25 -2.80 -3.99
N ASN A 90 7.03 -3.32 -4.11
CA ASN A 90 5.96 -2.65 -4.84
C ASN A 90 5.00 -1.93 -3.89
N VAL A 91 4.59 -2.60 -2.81
CA VAL A 91 3.57 -2.09 -1.87
C VAL A 91 4.09 -2.14 -0.45
N LEU A 92 3.88 -1.07 0.32
CA LEU A 92 4.05 -1.08 1.77
C LEU A 92 2.68 -0.91 2.44
N LEU A 93 2.32 -1.88 3.27
CA LEU A 93 1.13 -1.89 4.11
C LEU A 93 1.54 -1.47 5.52
N THR A 94 0.90 -0.44 6.07
CA THR A 94 1.21 0.07 7.41
C THR A 94 -0.02 0.66 8.07
N THR A 95 0.12 1.05 9.34
CA THR A 95 -0.92 1.75 10.10
C THR A 95 -0.57 3.21 10.31
N TYR A 96 -1.57 4.03 10.66
CA TYR A 96 -1.37 5.44 11.01
C TYR A 96 -0.32 5.63 12.12
N GLU A 97 -0.33 4.76 13.12
CA GLU A 97 0.61 4.80 14.24
C GLU A 97 2.07 4.70 13.75
N TYR A 98 2.36 3.77 12.84
CA TYR A 98 3.72 3.59 12.33
C TYR A 98 4.15 4.67 11.35
N ILE A 99 3.22 5.29 10.62
CA ILE A 99 3.51 6.49 9.81
C ILE A 99 4.05 7.62 10.68
N ILE A 100 3.42 7.84 11.85
CA ILE A 100 3.83 8.89 12.78
C ILE A 100 5.16 8.52 13.45
N LYS A 101 5.26 7.31 14.00
CA LYS A 101 6.45 6.85 14.74
C LYS A 101 7.71 6.79 13.87
N ASP A 102 7.59 6.27 12.65
CA ASP A 102 8.72 6.03 11.75
C ASP A 102 8.77 7.04 10.59
N LYS A 103 8.17 8.23 10.77
CA LYS A 103 8.14 9.34 9.80
C LYS A 103 9.51 9.66 9.21
N GLN A 104 10.56 9.63 10.02
CA GLN A 104 11.93 9.94 9.59
C GLN A 104 12.46 9.01 8.49
N ILE A 105 11.92 7.78 8.41
CA ILE A 105 12.28 6.79 7.39
C ILE A 105 11.28 6.86 6.24
N LEU A 106 9.98 6.76 6.54
CA LEU A 106 8.93 6.62 5.54
C LEU A 106 8.70 7.89 4.71
N ALA A 107 8.95 9.08 5.26
CA ALA A 107 8.84 10.34 4.53
C ALA A 107 9.97 10.58 3.51
N LYS A 108 11.07 9.82 3.60
CA LYS A 108 12.19 9.89 2.62
C LYS A 108 11.89 9.11 1.34
N ILE A 109 10.87 8.26 1.35
CA ILE A 109 10.48 7.45 0.20
C ILE A 109 9.57 8.31 -0.70
N ARG A 110 9.91 8.43 -1.99
CA ARG A 110 9.08 9.12 -2.97
C ARG A 110 7.97 8.18 -3.46
N TRP A 111 6.87 8.15 -2.71
CA TRP A 111 5.69 7.35 -3.04
C TRP A 111 5.06 7.76 -4.37
N LYS A 112 4.69 6.77 -5.19
CA LYS A 112 4.00 6.99 -6.48
C LYS A 112 2.50 7.16 -6.32
N TYR A 113 1.93 6.45 -5.37
CA TYR A 113 0.51 6.50 -5.06
C TYR A 113 0.31 6.13 -3.60
N MET A 114 -0.64 6.77 -2.95
CA MET A 114 -0.99 6.52 -1.54
C MET A 114 -2.48 6.23 -1.46
N ILE A 115 -2.84 5.15 -0.78
CA ILE A 115 -4.21 4.78 -0.44
C ILE A 115 -4.34 4.81 1.08
N VAL A 116 -5.45 5.36 1.55
CA VAL A 116 -5.77 5.49 2.97
C VAL A 116 -7.13 4.83 3.17
N ASP A 117 -7.19 3.85 4.08
CA ASP A 117 -8.38 3.09 4.42
C ASP A 117 -8.88 3.50 5.81
N GLU A 118 -10.13 3.93 5.86
CA GLU A 118 -10.90 4.29 7.07
C GLU A 118 -11.02 3.15 8.09
N GLY A 119 -11.39 1.95 7.62
CA GLY A 119 -11.99 0.94 8.51
C GLY A 119 -13.36 1.35 9.02
#